data_AF-A0A831JY21-F1
#
_entry.id   AF-A0A831JY21-F1
#
_cell.length_a   1.000
_cell.length_b   1.000
_cell.length_c   1.000
_cell.angle_alpha   90.00
_cell.angle_beta   90.00
_cell.angle_gamma   90.00
#
_symmetry.space_group_name_H-M   'P 1'
#
loop_
_entity.id
_entity.type
_entity.pdbx_description
1 polymer ?
#
loop_
_entity_poly.entity_id
_entity_poly.type
_entity_poly.pdbx_seq_one_letter_code
_entity_poly.pdbx_strand_id
1 'polypeptide(L)'
;MLRLVHLEEIEGLLRKAPVLVDLLEKKDVGIVKEVNCWLKSLERALNNNRMAIASNVASFRSVLVSADQGVIAAGISFHGKLTKRKIREASCSYVLQNANDIVANVIQRDINRFDEAESLMRQLIAVAKAKRAIQAKPEGLDHTQYLTSIWANLSSDPEMLAGTVRIEGFLGPHDSLVILDRIMASDITS
;
A
#
# COMPACT_ATOMS: atom_id res chain seq x y z
N MET A 1 -11.32 1.70 -6.69
CA MET A 1 -10.90 2.43 -5.49
C MET A 1 -10.42 1.41 -4.49
N LEU A 2 -9.17 1.49 -4.04
CA LEU A 2 -8.63 0.55 -3.07
C LEU A 2 -9.13 0.91 -1.66
N ARG A 3 -9.47 -0.11 -0.87
CA ARG A 3 -9.69 0.03 0.57
C ARG A 3 -8.36 0.14 1.30
N LEU A 4 -8.34 0.80 2.45
CA LEU A 4 -7.13 1.06 3.22
C LEU A 4 -6.30 -0.21 3.47
N VAL A 5 -6.95 -1.27 3.97
CA VAL A 5 -6.28 -2.54 4.28
C VAL A 5 -5.60 -3.15 3.04
N HIS A 6 -6.21 -3.00 1.87
CA HIS A 6 -5.66 -3.55 0.63
C HIS A 6 -4.51 -2.70 0.09
N LEU A 7 -4.60 -1.37 0.25
CA LEU A 7 -3.51 -0.46 -0.08
C LEU A 7 -2.28 -0.77 0.77
N GLU A 8 -2.46 -0.92 2.08
CA GLU A 8 -1.40 -1.24 3.03
C GLU A 8 -0.77 -2.62 2.77
N GLU A 9 -1.55 -3.60 2.34
CA GLU A 9 -1.04 -4.91 1.91
C GLU A 9 -0.07 -4.74 0.73
N ILE A 10 -0.47 -3.99 -0.30
CA ILE A 10 0.35 -3.75 -1.49
C ILE A 10 1.61 -2.95 -1.12
N GLU A 11 1.49 -1.86 -0.36
CA GLU A 11 2.64 -1.09 0.12
C GLU A 11 3.59 -1.94 0.98
N GLY A 12 3.05 -2.81 1.82
CA GLY A 12 3.83 -3.77 2.61
C GLY A 12 4.66 -4.72 1.73
N LEU A 13 4.14 -5.11 0.57
CA LEU A 13 4.89 -5.89 -0.41
C LEU A 13 5.95 -5.05 -1.13
N LEU A 14 5.65 -3.81 -1.52
CA LEU A 14 6.65 -2.92 -2.14
C LEU A 14 7.81 -2.60 -1.20
N ARG A 15 7.54 -2.44 0.11
CA ARG A 15 8.58 -2.26 1.14
C ARG A 15 9.57 -3.42 1.28
N LYS A 16 9.31 -4.57 0.66
CA LYS A 16 10.28 -5.69 0.61
C LYS A 16 11.33 -5.53 -0.48
N ALA A 17 11.14 -4.62 -1.44
CA ALA A 17 12.08 -4.43 -2.55
C ALA A 17 13.53 -4.15 -2.10
N PRO A 18 13.80 -3.29 -1.09
CA PRO A 18 15.17 -3.06 -0.61
C PRO A 18 15.86 -4.34 -0.11
N VAL A 19 15.14 -5.21 0.61
CA VAL A 19 15.69 -6.49 1.09
C VAL A 19 16.08 -7.40 -0.07
N LEU A 20 15.30 -7.40 -1.16
CA LEU A 20 15.62 -8.18 -2.37
C LEU A 20 16.82 -7.59 -3.12
N VAL A 21 16.99 -6.27 -3.11
CA VAL A 21 18.17 -5.61 -3.66
C VAL A 21 19.42 -5.98 -2.85
N ASP A 22 19.36 -5.97 -1.52
CA ASP A 22 20.48 -6.39 -0.66
C ASP A 22 20.93 -7.83 -0.95
N LEU A 23 19.98 -8.74 -1.18
CA LEU A 23 20.25 -10.12 -1.55
C LEU A 23 20.91 -10.21 -2.95
N LEU A 24 20.50 -9.36 -3.89
CA LEU A 24 21.11 -9.27 -5.20
C LEU A 24 22.56 -8.74 -5.13
N GLU A 25 22.82 -7.72 -4.30
CA GLU A 25 24.16 -7.17 -4.07
C GLU A 25 25.11 -8.19 -3.44
N LYS A 26 24.60 -8.98 -2.48
CA LYS A 26 25.33 -10.10 -1.85
C LYS A 26 25.52 -11.29 -2.80
N LYS A 27 24.94 -11.23 -4.01
CA LYS A 27 24.94 -12.29 -5.01
C LYS A 27 24.44 -13.63 -4.45
N ASP A 28 23.40 -13.54 -3.61
CA ASP A 28 22.79 -14.69 -2.96
C ASP A 28 22.27 -15.69 -4.00
N VAL A 29 22.50 -16.99 -3.77
CA VAL A 29 22.13 -18.05 -4.74
C VAL A 29 20.61 -18.25 -4.82
N GLY A 30 19.88 -17.88 -3.77
CA GLY A 30 18.43 -17.96 -3.66
C GLY A 30 17.67 -16.76 -4.22
N ILE A 31 18.34 -15.67 -4.64
CA ILE A 31 17.69 -14.42 -5.05
C ILE A 31 16.57 -14.61 -6.07
N VAL A 32 16.79 -15.43 -7.11
CA VAL A 32 15.80 -15.67 -8.17
C VAL A 32 14.50 -16.25 -7.59
N LYS A 33 14.62 -17.15 -6.62
CA LYS A 33 13.47 -17.76 -5.95
C LYS A 33 12.75 -16.71 -5.10
N GLU A 34 13.47 -15.90 -4.34
CA GLU A 34 12.89 -14.86 -3.50
C GLU A 34 12.17 -13.78 -4.31
N VAL A 35 12.75 -13.31 -5.42
CA VAL A 35 12.09 -12.36 -6.32
C VAL A 35 10.84 -12.97 -6.95
N ASN A 36 10.87 -14.23 -7.39
CA ASN A 36 9.69 -14.90 -7.93
C ASN A 36 8.59 -15.08 -6.87
N CYS A 37 8.94 -15.41 -5.62
CA CYS A 37 8.00 -15.48 -4.51
C CYS A 37 7.36 -14.11 -4.23
N TRP A 38 8.16 -13.05 -4.19
CA TRP A 38 7.68 -11.68 -4.03
C TRP A 38 6.71 -11.28 -5.16
N LEU A 39 7.07 -11.51 -6.42
CA LEU A 39 6.20 -11.23 -7.57
C LEU A 39 4.89 -12.02 -7.51
N LYS A 40 4.91 -13.29 -7.08
CA LYS A 40 3.69 -14.09 -6.89
C LYS A 40 2.77 -13.49 -5.82
N SER A 41 3.33 -13.04 -4.70
CA SER A 41 2.56 -12.37 -3.65
C SER A 41 1.97 -11.06 -4.15
N LEU A 42 2.75 -10.27 -4.89
CA LEU A 42 2.31 -9.01 -5.47
C LEU A 42 1.18 -9.21 -6.49
N GLU A 43 1.37 -10.15 -7.44
CA GLU A 43 0.34 -10.52 -8.42
C GLU A 43 -0.96 -10.96 -7.73
N ARG A 44 -0.88 -11.76 -6.67
CA ARG A 44 -2.05 -12.21 -5.92
C ARG A 44 -2.78 -11.05 -5.25
N ALA A 45 -2.06 -10.16 -4.58
CA ALA A 45 -2.66 -8.98 -3.93
C ALA A 45 -3.37 -8.09 -4.96
N LEU A 46 -2.74 -7.85 -6.12
CA LEU A 46 -3.32 -7.07 -7.21
C LEU A 46 -4.55 -7.75 -7.83
N ASN A 47 -4.50 -9.08 -8.02
CA ASN A 47 -5.61 -9.84 -8.60
C ASN A 47 -6.81 -9.92 -7.65
N ASN A 48 -6.58 -10.09 -6.35
CA ASN A 48 -7.63 -10.04 -5.32
C ASN A 48 -8.37 -8.69 -5.33
N ASN A 49 -7.68 -7.62 -5.74
CA ASN A 49 -8.20 -6.28 -5.90
C ASN A 49 -8.71 -5.97 -7.32
N ARG A 50 -8.75 -6.96 -8.21
CA ARG A 50 -9.17 -6.84 -9.63
C ARG A 50 -8.39 -5.78 -10.39
N MET A 51 -7.11 -5.59 -10.05
CA MET A 51 -6.26 -4.61 -10.71
C MET A 51 -5.63 -5.24 -11.97
N ALA A 52 -5.87 -4.62 -13.13
CA ALA A 52 -5.34 -5.10 -14.41
C ALA A 52 -3.81 -5.23 -14.44
N ILE A 53 -3.12 -4.44 -13.61
CA ILE A 53 -1.66 -4.46 -13.46
C ILE A 53 -1.10 -5.80 -12.95
N ALA A 54 -1.95 -6.68 -12.40
CA ALA A 54 -1.58 -8.07 -12.10
C ALA A 54 -1.03 -8.80 -13.34
N SER A 55 -1.55 -8.50 -14.53
CA SER A 55 -1.06 -9.08 -15.79
C SER A 55 0.38 -8.68 -16.11
N ASN A 56 0.75 -7.40 -15.89
CA ASN A 56 2.12 -6.92 -16.04
C ASN A 56 3.07 -7.65 -15.07
N VAL A 57 2.65 -7.85 -13.82
CA VAL A 57 3.44 -8.61 -12.82
C VAL A 57 3.60 -10.07 -13.24
N ALA A 58 2.57 -10.69 -13.84
CA ALA A 58 2.69 -12.03 -14.41
C ALA A 58 3.70 -12.08 -15.58
N SER A 59 3.72 -11.07 -16.46
CA SER A 59 4.72 -10.95 -17.53
C SER A 59 6.14 -10.78 -16.99
N PHE A 60 6.30 -10.05 -15.90
CA PHE A 60 7.57 -9.92 -15.18
C PHE A 60 8.05 -11.25 -14.61
N ARG A 61 7.15 -12.08 -14.10
CA ARG A 61 7.50 -13.46 -13.71
C ARG A 61 7.92 -14.31 -14.89
N SER A 62 7.30 -14.17 -16.06
CA SER A 62 7.73 -14.93 -17.24
C SER A 62 9.15 -14.57 -17.68
N VAL A 63 9.58 -13.32 -17.51
CA VAL A 63 10.98 -12.91 -17.73
C VAL A 63 11.95 -13.72 -16.86
N LEU A 64 11.65 -13.92 -15.57
CA LEU A 64 12.50 -14.74 -14.69
C LEU A 64 12.55 -16.21 -15.12
N VAL A 65 11.41 -16.77 -15.54
CA VAL A 65 11.33 -18.16 -16.04
C VAL A 65 12.17 -18.33 -17.31
N SER A 66 12.09 -17.37 -18.24
CA SER A 66 12.89 -17.37 -19.47
C SER A 66 14.39 -17.18 -19.17
N ALA A 67 14.74 -16.34 -18.20
CA ALA A 67 16.12 -16.14 -17.75
C ALA A 67 16.75 -17.44 -17.20
N ASP A 68 15.97 -18.29 -16.54
CA ASP A 68 16.42 -19.60 -16.07
C ASP A 68 16.80 -20.55 -17.22
N GLN A 69 16.18 -20.37 -18.38
CA GLN A 69 16.49 -21.10 -19.62
C GLN A 69 17.64 -20.45 -20.39
N GLY A 70 18.16 -19.31 -19.93
CA GLY A 70 19.23 -18.56 -20.59
C GLY A 70 18.76 -17.60 -21.68
N VAL A 71 17.45 -17.33 -21.75
CA VAL A 71 16.89 -16.34 -22.68
C VAL A 71 17.07 -14.94 -22.09
N ILE A 72 17.53 -14.01 -22.92
CA ILE A 72 17.65 -12.59 -22.56
C ILE A 72 16.37 -11.88 -22.98
N ALA A 73 15.69 -11.25 -22.03
CA ALA A 73 14.52 -10.43 -22.33
C ALA A 73 14.92 -9.14 -23.07
N ALA A 74 14.03 -8.65 -23.93
CA ALA A 74 14.17 -7.35 -24.57
C ALA A 74 14.31 -6.25 -23.51
N GLY A 75 15.25 -5.33 -23.70
CA GLY A 75 15.55 -4.24 -22.76
C GLY A 75 16.71 -4.52 -21.79
N ILE A 76 17.23 -5.76 -21.74
CA ILE A 76 18.43 -6.08 -20.94
C ILE A 76 19.65 -6.09 -21.86
N SER A 77 20.61 -5.21 -21.59
CA SER A 77 21.90 -5.17 -22.29
C SER A 77 23.03 -5.72 -21.41
N PHE A 78 23.98 -6.42 -22.03
CA PHE A 78 25.12 -7.01 -21.35
C PHE A 78 26.43 -6.48 -21.91
N HIS A 79 27.39 -6.23 -21.03
CA HIS A 79 28.77 -5.95 -21.40
C HIS A 79 29.66 -7.14 -20.98
N GLY A 80 30.43 -7.69 -21.93
CA GLY A 80 31.36 -8.80 -21.72
C GLY A 80 30.74 -10.20 -21.81
N LYS A 81 31.44 -11.21 -21.26
CA LYS A 81 31.04 -12.62 -21.39
C LYS A 81 29.71 -12.89 -20.70
N LEU A 82 28.77 -13.43 -21.46
CA LEU A 82 27.44 -13.81 -21.01
C LEU A 82 27.48 -15.16 -20.27
N THR A 83 26.93 -15.19 -19.05
CA THR A 83 26.79 -16.42 -18.25
C THR A 83 25.35 -16.51 -17.76
N LYS A 84 24.84 -17.73 -17.54
CA LYS A 84 23.49 -17.93 -16.99
C LYS A 84 23.26 -17.17 -15.68
N ARG A 85 24.30 -17.09 -14.83
CA ARG A 85 24.27 -16.30 -13.59
C ARG A 85 24.04 -14.82 -13.87
N LYS A 86 24.80 -14.20 -14.77
CA LYS A 86 24.62 -12.79 -15.14
C LYS A 86 23.25 -12.53 -15.75
N ILE A 87 22.75 -13.46 -16.58
CA ILE A 87 21.40 -13.34 -17.16
C ILE A 87 20.34 -13.30 -16.05
N ARG A 88 20.44 -14.21 -15.07
CA ARG A 88 19.53 -14.26 -13.91
C ARG A 88 19.60 -13.00 -13.05
N GLU A 89 20.81 -12.56 -12.70
CA GLU A 89 21.04 -11.36 -11.87
C GLU A 89 20.49 -10.10 -12.56
N ALA A 90 20.81 -9.90 -13.85
CA ALA A 90 20.30 -8.77 -14.62
C ALA A 90 18.78 -8.83 -14.79
N SER A 91 18.22 -10.03 -14.98
CA SER A 91 16.78 -10.21 -15.03
C SER A 91 16.15 -9.84 -13.69
N CYS A 92 16.65 -10.34 -12.56
CA CYS A 92 16.15 -9.97 -11.23
C CYS A 92 16.14 -8.46 -11.01
N SER A 93 17.24 -7.78 -11.34
CA SER A 93 17.34 -6.31 -11.26
C SER A 93 16.27 -5.62 -12.12
N TYR A 94 16.17 -6.02 -13.39
CA TYR A 94 15.16 -5.48 -14.31
C TYR A 94 13.75 -5.68 -13.79
N VAL A 95 13.42 -6.90 -13.33
CA VAL A 95 12.07 -7.25 -12.90
C VAL A 95 11.69 -6.52 -11.60
N LEU A 96 12.63 -6.43 -10.64
CA LEU A 96 12.43 -5.71 -9.39
C LEU A 96 12.13 -4.24 -9.64
N GLN A 97 12.94 -3.57 -10.45
CA GLN A 97 12.76 -2.16 -10.77
C GLN A 97 11.41 -1.93 -11.45
N ASN A 98 11.14 -2.63 -12.56
CA ASN A 98 9.95 -2.39 -13.36
C ASN A 98 8.65 -2.76 -12.61
N ALA A 99 8.65 -3.85 -11.83
CA ALA A 99 7.49 -4.22 -11.02
C ALA A 99 7.23 -3.22 -9.89
N ASN A 100 8.28 -2.74 -9.22
CA ASN A 100 8.14 -1.75 -8.17
C ASN A 100 7.61 -0.43 -8.73
N ASP A 101 8.21 0.07 -9.81
CA ASP A 101 7.85 1.34 -10.43
C ASP A 101 6.41 1.32 -10.94
N ILE A 102 6.02 0.27 -11.68
CA ILE A 102 4.68 0.23 -12.28
C ILE A 102 3.59 0.10 -11.21
N VAL A 103 3.83 -0.67 -10.15
CA VAL A 103 2.84 -0.85 -9.08
C VAL A 103 2.76 0.38 -8.21
N ALA A 104 3.89 0.98 -7.82
CA ALA A 104 3.93 2.24 -7.06
C ALA A 104 3.15 3.34 -7.79
N ASN A 105 3.40 3.51 -9.09
CA ASN A 105 2.69 4.50 -9.91
C ASN A 105 1.18 4.27 -9.94
N VAL A 106 0.73 3.01 -10.02
CA VAL A 106 -0.71 2.68 -10.05
C VAL A 106 -1.38 2.99 -8.72
N ILE A 107 -0.74 2.74 -7.58
CA ILE A 107 -1.34 2.97 -6.26
C ILE A 107 -1.16 4.41 -5.76
N GLN A 108 -0.29 5.21 -6.37
CA GLN A 108 0.03 6.57 -5.91
C GLN A 108 -1.21 7.45 -5.74
N ARG A 109 -2.21 7.31 -6.63
CA ARG A 109 -3.46 8.06 -6.51
C ARG A 109 -4.25 7.67 -5.27
N ASP A 110 -4.30 6.38 -4.93
CA ASP A 110 -4.97 5.93 -3.71
C ASP A 110 -4.20 6.42 -2.47
N ILE A 111 -2.86 6.36 -2.47
CA ILE A 111 -2.01 6.92 -1.39
C ILE A 111 -2.34 8.39 -1.14
N ASN A 112 -2.25 9.23 -2.17
CA ASN A 112 -2.52 10.67 -2.04
C ASN A 112 -3.93 10.94 -1.52
N ARG A 113 -4.92 10.13 -1.90
CA ARG A 113 -6.30 10.25 -1.42
C ARG A 113 -6.39 9.95 0.08
N PHE A 114 -5.71 8.90 0.55
CA PHE A 114 -5.68 8.55 1.96
C PHE A 114 -4.95 9.61 2.79
N ASP A 115 -3.81 10.12 2.32
CA ASP A 115 -3.05 11.20 2.99
C ASP A 115 -3.89 12.47 3.14
N GLU A 116 -4.61 12.85 2.08
CA GLU A 116 -5.50 14.02 2.11
C GLU A 116 -6.66 13.83 3.09
N ALA A 117 -7.29 12.66 3.08
CA ALA A 117 -8.37 12.35 4.00
C ALA A 117 -7.90 12.29 5.46
N GLU A 118 -6.70 11.76 5.71
CA GLU A 118 -6.09 11.75 7.05
C GLU A 118 -5.81 13.17 7.54
N SER A 119 -5.26 14.04 6.68
CA SER A 119 -5.02 15.44 7.01
C SER A 119 -6.32 16.17 7.39
N LEU A 120 -7.39 15.97 6.60
CA LEU A 120 -8.71 16.53 6.90
C LEU A 120 -9.29 15.96 8.20
N MET A 121 -9.14 14.66 8.45
CA MET A 121 -9.59 14.03 9.68
C MET A 121 -8.88 14.61 10.91
N ARG A 122 -7.57 14.83 10.84
CA ARG A 122 -6.80 15.47 11.92
C ARG A 122 -7.31 16.88 12.22
N GLN A 123 -7.63 17.65 11.19
CA GLN A 123 -8.21 18.99 11.35
C GLN A 123 -9.59 18.93 12.03
N LEU A 124 -10.47 18.01 11.59
CA LEU A 124 -11.78 17.82 12.21
C LEU A 124 -11.67 17.41 13.68
N ILE A 125 -10.80 16.47 14.01
CA ILE A 125 -10.59 16.01 15.39
C ILE A 125 -10.06 17.16 16.25
N ALA A 126 -9.16 18.00 15.75
CA ALA A 126 -8.66 19.16 16.48
C ALA A 126 -9.79 20.16 16.81
N VAL A 127 -10.67 20.46 15.84
CA VAL A 127 -11.85 21.32 16.06
C VAL A 127 -12.82 20.68 17.05
N ALA A 128 -13.10 19.39 16.91
CA ALA A 128 -13.99 18.66 17.80
C ALA A 128 -13.48 18.62 19.24
N LYS A 129 -12.16 18.47 19.45
CA LYS A 129 -11.52 18.56 20.76
C LYS A 129 -11.66 19.96 21.36
N ALA A 130 -11.41 21.01 20.57
CA ALA A 130 -11.56 22.39 21.02
C ALA A 130 -13.01 22.69 21.47
N LYS A 131 -14.00 22.11 20.78
CA LYS A 131 -15.43 22.16 21.14
C LYS A 131 -15.84 21.22 22.26
N ARG A 132 -14.94 20.36 22.76
CA ARG A 132 -15.24 19.27 23.71
C ARG A 132 -16.33 18.30 23.21
N ALA A 133 -16.44 18.14 21.89
CA ALA A 133 -17.40 17.25 21.24
C ALA A 133 -16.99 15.76 21.32
N ILE A 134 -15.70 15.48 21.55
CA ILE A 134 -15.18 14.13 21.79
C ILE A 134 -15.11 13.91 23.30
N GLN A 135 -15.99 13.06 23.83
CA GLN A 135 -16.04 12.68 25.25
C GLN A 135 -15.29 11.38 25.48
N ALA A 136 -14.83 11.13 26.70
CA ALA A 136 -14.19 9.85 27.04
C ALA A 136 -15.13 8.67 26.77
N LYS A 137 -14.56 7.54 26.33
CA LYS A 137 -15.32 6.31 26.07
C LYS A 137 -16.02 5.85 27.36
N PRO A 138 -17.35 5.68 27.36
CA PRO A 138 -18.07 5.13 28.51
C PRO A 138 -17.64 3.69 28.80
N GLU A 139 -17.53 3.33 30.09
CA GLU A 139 -17.25 1.96 30.50
C GLU A 139 -18.33 1.01 29.96
N GLY A 140 -17.91 -0.09 29.33
CA GLY A 140 -18.81 -1.10 28.77
C GLY A 140 -19.35 -0.81 27.36
N LEU A 141 -19.08 0.36 26.76
CA LEU A 141 -19.47 0.63 25.37
C LEU A 141 -18.53 -0.10 24.39
N ASP A 142 -19.10 -0.73 23.37
CA ASP A 142 -18.31 -1.32 22.28
C ASP A 142 -17.47 -0.23 21.57
N HIS A 143 -16.26 -0.59 21.18
CA HIS A 143 -15.33 0.37 20.56
C HIS A 143 -15.85 0.90 19.21
N THR A 144 -16.45 0.03 18.41
CA THR A 144 -17.00 0.41 17.11
C THR A 144 -18.21 1.31 17.29
N GLN A 145 -19.07 1.00 18.26
CA GLN A 145 -20.22 1.85 18.60
C GLN A 145 -19.79 3.24 19.08
N TYR A 146 -18.72 3.31 19.88
CA TYR A 146 -18.13 4.57 20.33
C TYR A 146 -17.59 5.42 19.18
N LEU A 147 -16.82 4.83 18.25
CA LEU A 147 -16.33 5.56 17.07
C LEU A 147 -17.48 6.03 16.18
N THR A 148 -18.50 5.19 16.02
CA THR A 148 -19.70 5.54 15.24
C THR A 148 -20.47 6.71 15.87
N SER A 149 -20.57 6.77 17.20
CA SER A 149 -21.24 7.90 17.87
C SER A 149 -20.44 9.19 17.75
N ILE A 150 -19.12 9.13 17.85
CA ILE A 150 -18.25 10.28 17.56
C ILE A 150 -18.48 10.75 16.13
N TRP A 151 -18.41 9.85 15.15
CA TRP A 151 -18.60 10.20 13.75
C TRP A 151 -19.97 10.83 13.47
N ALA A 152 -21.04 10.29 14.08
CA ALA A 152 -22.38 10.85 13.99
C ALA A 152 -22.46 12.26 14.59
N ASN A 153 -21.80 12.51 15.73
CA ASN A 153 -21.75 13.83 16.35
C ASN A 153 -21.00 14.83 15.47
N LEU A 154 -19.84 14.45 14.90
CA LEU A 154 -19.09 15.28 13.96
C LEU A 154 -19.93 15.62 12.73
N SER A 155 -20.66 14.64 12.20
CA SER A 155 -21.48 14.80 11.01
C SER A 155 -22.76 15.60 11.26
N SER A 156 -23.17 15.75 12.52
CA SER A 156 -24.34 16.54 12.89
C SER A 156 -24.01 18.01 13.21
N ASP A 157 -22.72 18.35 13.38
CA ASP A 157 -22.27 19.72 13.60
C ASP A 157 -22.16 20.48 12.25
N PRO A 158 -22.90 21.58 12.05
CA PRO A 158 -22.89 22.34 10.79
C PRO A 158 -21.51 22.83 10.35
N GLU A 159 -20.60 23.11 11.30
CA GLU A 159 -19.24 23.57 10.97
C GLU A 159 -18.31 22.42 10.53
N MET A 160 -18.64 21.18 10.90
CA MET A 160 -17.83 19.99 10.60
C MET A 160 -18.42 19.11 9.49
N LEU A 161 -19.72 19.25 9.20
CA LEU A 161 -20.45 18.47 8.19
C LEU A 161 -19.76 18.45 6.82
N ALA A 162 -19.29 19.60 6.34
CA ALA A 162 -18.61 19.66 5.04
C ALA A 162 -17.33 18.81 5.00
N GLY A 163 -16.61 18.76 6.12
CA GLY A 163 -15.41 17.93 6.28
C GLY A 163 -15.73 16.44 6.34
N THR A 164 -16.75 16.04 7.13
CA THR A 164 -17.13 14.63 7.25
C THR A 164 -17.65 14.06 5.94
N VAL A 165 -18.49 14.82 5.21
CA VAL A 165 -18.97 14.44 3.87
C VAL A 165 -17.81 14.27 2.88
N ARG A 166 -16.81 15.16 2.92
CA ARG A 166 -15.65 15.07 2.02
C ARG A 166 -14.80 13.83 2.31
N ILE A 167 -14.55 13.52 3.59
CA ILE A 167 -13.78 12.33 4.00
C ILE A 167 -14.52 11.05 3.59
N GLU A 168 -15.83 10.97 3.86
CA GLU A 168 -16.65 9.83 3.41
C GLU A 168 -16.66 9.70 1.88
N GLY A 169 -16.69 10.81 1.15
CA GLY A 169 -16.59 10.82 -0.30
C GLY A 169 -15.25 10.28 -0.83
N PHE A 170 -14.17 10.42 -0.06
CA PHE A 170 -12.86 9.87 -0.40
C PHE A 170 -12.70 8.40 -0.01
N LEU A 171 -13.18 8.00 1.15
CA LEU A 171 -12.82 6.71 1.77
C LEU A 171 -13.97 5.72 1.86
N GLY A 172 -15.20 6.22 1.85
CA GLY A 172 -16.38 5.48 2.30
C GLY A 172 -16.46 5.39 3.84
N PRO A 173 -17.58 4.89 4.36
CA PRO A 173 -17.91 4.96 5.79
C PRO A 173 -16.98 4.11 6.66
N HIS A 174 -16.60 2.91 6.20
CA HIS A 174 -15.75 2.00 6.99
C HIS A 174 -14.32 2.51 7.14
N ASP A 175 -13.67 2.90 6.04
CA ASP A 175 -12.29 3.38 6.07
C ASP A 175 -12.19 4.74 6.81
N SER A 176 -13.25 5.55 6.79
CA SER A 176 -13.35 6.78 7.60
C SER A 176 -13.26 6.48 9.10
N LEU A 177 -13.97 5.46 9.59
CA LEU A 177 -13.92 5.06 11.00
C LEU A 177 -12.55 4.47 11.38
N VAL A 178 -11.91 3.73 10.48
CA VAL A 178 -10.55 3.19 10.72
C VAL A 178 -9.53 4.31 10.89
N ILE A 179 -9.59 5.35 10.04
CA ILE A 179 -8.67 6.50 10.14
C ILE A 179 -8.96 7.33 11.39
N LEU A 180 -10.24 7.54 11.73
CA LEU A 180 -10.65 8.19 12.97
C LEU A 180 -10.00 7.50 14.18
N ASP A 181 -10.12 6.18 14.27
CA ASP A 181 -9.55 5.38 15.36
C ASP A 181 -8.02 5.55 15.45
N ARG A 182 -7.32 5.44 14.32
CA ARG A 182 -5.86 5.58 14.26
C ARG A 182 -5.38 6.94 14.75
N ILE A 183 -6.02 8.02 14.31
CA ILE A 183 -5.64 9.38 14.74
C ILE A 183 -5.93 9.56 16.23
N MET A 184 -7.11 9.12 16.69
CA MET A 184 -7.45 9.20 18.11
C MET A 184 -6.46 8.42 18.99
N ALA A 185 -6.01 7.25 18.55
CA ALA A 185 -5.00 6.47 19.27
C ALA A 185 -3.62 7.16 19.27
N SER A 186 -3.22 7.80 18.17
CA SER A 186 -1.94 8.52 18.07
C SER A 186 -1.89 9.80 18.92
N ASP A 187 -3.04 10.45 19.12
CA ASP A 187 -3.14 11.68 19.90
C ASP A 187 -3.20 11.42 21.42
N ILE A 188 -3.42 10.18 21.85
CA ILE A 188 -3.38 9.79 23.28
C ILE A 188 -1.93 9.53 23.73
N THR A 189 -1.03 9.25 22.79
CA THR A 189 0.38 8.94 23.06
C THR A 189 1.33 10.13 22.85
N SER A 190 0.80 11.31 22.51
CA SER A 190 1.53 12.58 22.33
C SER A 190 1.12 13.62 23.37
#